data_AF-A0A6N7VTA7-F1
#
_entry.id   AF-A0A6N7VTA7-F1
#
_cell.length_a   1.000
_cell.length_b   1.000
_cell.length_c   1.000
_cell.angle_alpha   90.00
_cell.angle_beta   90.00
_cell.angle_gamma   90.00
#
_symmetry.space_group_name_H-M   'P 1'
#
loop_
_entity.id
_entity.type
_entity.pdbx_description
1 polymer ?
#
loop_
_entity_poly.entity_id
_entity_poly.type
_entity_poly.pdbx_seq_one_letter_code
_entity_poly.pdbx_strand_id
1 'polypeptide(L)'
;MKNVSLVADGLPIKENAAFEAAGQPQPVFVYEDGKRTDRREVVEGLPVWKVPVKIPWKGGRSDNVKVSSATEPVLDAGDVVVFDQLIARPWSMGENSGFGLRALGARNVGRVRTEVLLDDESDAELELN
;
A
#
# COMPACT_ATOMS: atom_id res chain seq x y z
N MET A 1 12.89 31.05 20.88
CA MET A 1 13.75 30.39 19.87
C MET A 1 13.20 28.97 19.70
N LYS A 2 12.64 28.62 18.54
CA LYS A 2 12.15 27.26 18.28
C LYS A 2 13.31 26.47 17.65
N ASN A 3 13.77 25.44 18.35
CA ASN A 3 14.71 24.48 17.81
C ASN A 3 14.02 23.71 16.69
N VAL A 4 14.40 24.01 15.45
CA VAL A 4 14.07 23.19 14.29
C VAL A 4 15.12 22.08 14.26
N SER A 5 14.79 20.94 14.85
CA SER A 5 15.56 19.72 14.62
C SER A 5 15.16 19.17 13.25
N LEU A 6 16.01 19.37 12.25
CA LEU A 6 16.02 18.54 11.06
C LEU A 6 16.44 17.11 11.47
N VAL A 7 15.52 16.16 11.43
CA VAL A 7 15.83 14.73 11.49
C VAL A 7 15.01 14.05 10.39
N ALA A 8 15.71 13.34 9.49
CA ALA A 8 15.34 12.19 8.63
C ALA A 8 13.87 11.83 8.23
N ASP A 9 12.88 12.71 8.35
CA ASP A 9 11.48 12.30 8.45
C ASP A 9 10.74 12.44 7.12
N GLY A 10 10.34 11.31 6.55
CA GLY A 10 9.53 11.28 5.33
C GLY A 10 8.20 12.02 5.50
N LEU A 11 7.53 12.32 4.37
CA LEU A 11 6.28 13.07 4.39
C LEU A 11 5.12 12.16 4.86
N PRO A 12 4.37 12.54 5.91
CA PRO A 12 3.18 11.79 6.30
C PRO A 12 2.14 11.90 5.19
N ILE A 13 1.54 10.77 4.83
CA ILE A 13 0.37 10.74 3.96
C ILE A 13 -0.87 10.85 4.87
N LYS A 14 -1.85 11.68 4.46
CA LYS A 14 -3.08 11.91 5.25
C LYS A 14 -3.66 10.61 5.82
N GLU A 15 -4.03 10.66 7.09
CA GLU A 15 -4.76 9.59 7.76
C GLU A 15 -6.04 9.26 6.98
N ASN A 16 -6.32 7.96 6.82
CA ASN A 16 -7.45 7.39 6.08
C ASN A 16 -7.36 7.36 4.54
N ALA A 17 -6.17 7.50 3.94
CA ALA A 17 -5.99 7.10 2.55
C ALA A 17 -6.29 5.60 2.40
N ALA A 18 -7.37 5.25 1.69
CA ALA A 18 -7.75 3.88 1.41
C ALA A 18 -6.96 3.36 0.21
N PHE A 19 -6.32 2.20 0.38
CA PHE A 19 -5.61 1.50 -0.69
C PHE A 19 -6.35 0.20 -0.99
N GLU A 20 -6.25 -0.29 -2.22
CA GLU A 20 -6.71 -1.64 -2.57
C GLU A 20 -5.51 -2.58 -2.58
N ALA A 21 -5.57 -3.70 -1.85
CA ALA A 21 -4.56 -4.74 -1.93
C ALA A 21 -4.54 -5.33 -3.35
N ALA A 22 -3.35 -5.37 -3.95
CA ALA A 22 -3.13 -5.92 -5.29
C ALA A 22 -2.70 -7.40 -5.25
N GLY A 23 -2.49 -7.96 -4.06
CA GLY A 23 -2.02 -9.34 -3.87
C GLY A 23 -1.64 -9.63 -2.41
N GLN A 24 -1.12 -10.84 -2.20
CA GLN A 24 -0.66 -11.30 -0.88
C GLN A 24 0.62 -10.56 -0.45
N PRO A 25 0.77 -10.23 0.84
CA PRO A 25 2.02 -9.70 1.38
C PRO A 25 3.19 -10.67 1.16
N GLN A 26 4.40 -10.12 1.00
CA GLN A 26 5.61 -10.89 0.77
C GLN A 26 6.71 -10.48 1.74
N PRO A 27 7.49 -11.40 2.31
CA PRO A 27 8.63 -11.04 3.15
C PRO A 27 9.69 -10.31 2.32
N VAL A 28 10.30 -9.27 2.90
CA VAL A 28 11.45 -8.60 2.29
C VAL A 28 12.74 -9.25 2.81
N PHE A 29 13.66 -9.52 1.89
CA PHE A 29 14.95 -10.15 2.19
C PHE A 29 16.09 -9.14 2.07
N VAL A 30 17.16 -9.37 2.84
CA VAL A 30 18.39 -8.59 2.77
C VAL A 30 19.16 -8.98 1.51
N TYR A 31 19.72 -7.98 0.83
CA TYR A 31 20.61 -8.16 -0.30
C TYR A 31 22.04 -7.76 0.09
N GLU A 32 23.01 -8.60 -0.23
CA GLU A 32 24.44 -8.35 -0.03
C GLU A 32 25.16 -8.61 -1.35
N ASP A 33 26.02 -7.68 -1.77
CA ASP A 33 26.73 -7.73 -3.06
C ASP A 33 25.82 -8.01 -4.26
N GLY A 34 24.62 -7.41 -4.24
CA GLY A 34 23.60 -7.57 -5.27
C GLY A 34 22.86 -8.92 -5.25
N LYS A 35 23.17 -9.82 -4.31
CA LYS A 35 22.55 -11.14 -4.19
C LYS A 35 21.57 -11.17 -3.02
N ARG A 36 20.42 -11.81 -3.24
CA ARG A 36 19.44 -12.06 -2.17
C ARG A 36 20.02 -13.05 -1.17
N THR A 37 19.95 -12.72 0.11
CA THR A 37 20.27 -13.64 1.21
C THR A 37 19.00 -14.32 1.73
N ASP A 38 19.13 -15.35 2.58
CA ASP A 38 17.99 -15.97 3.26
C ASP A 38 17.52 -15.19 4.50
N ARG A 39 18.19 -14.08 4.83
CA ARG A 39 17.84 -13.23 5.97
C ARG A 39 16.73 -12.26 5.59
N ARG A 40 15.75 -12.09 6.48
CA ARG A 40 14.68 -11.09 6.32
C ARG A 40 15.18 -9.70 6.70
N GLU A 41 14.70 -8.67 6.00
CA GLU A 41 14.88 -7.28 6.40
C GLU A 41 14.15 -7.06 7.73
N VAL A 42 14.84 -6.47 8.71
CA VAL A 42 14.31 -6.16 10.04
C VAL A 42 14.55 -4.69 10.32
N VAL A 43 13.53 -4.00 10.81
CA VAL A 43 13.64 -2.61 11.26
C VAL A 43 12.95 -2.48 12.61
N GLU A 44 13.66 -1.85 13.56
CA GLU A 44 13.20 -1.70 14.95
C GLU A 44 12.80 -3.04 15.59
N GLY A 45 13.52 -4.11 15.24
CA GLY A 45 13.27 -5.47 15.76
C GLY A 45 12.10 -6.21 15.10
N LEU A 46 11.40 -5.61 14.14
CA LEU A 46 10.28 -6.24 13.43
C LEU A 46 10.65 -6.61 11.99
N PRO A 47 10.21 -7.78 11.48
CA PRO A 47 10.41 -8.13 10.09
C PRO A 47 9.61 -7.20 9.18
N VAL A 48 10.16 -6.97 7.98
CA VAL A 48 9.55 -6.10 6.98
C VAL A 48 8.82 -6.94 5.93
N TRP A 49 7.57 -6.57 5.69
CA TRP A 49 6.70 -7.12 4.68
C TRP A 49 6.49 -6.13 3.55
N LYS A 50 6.35 -6.62 2.34
CA LYS A 50 5.99 -5.87 1.15
C LYS A 50 4.52 -6.13 0.87
N VAL A 51 3.68 -5.11 1.05
CA VAL A 51 2.25 -5.18 0.74
C VAL A 51 2.01 -4.55 -0.63
N PRO A 52 1.66 -5.35 -1.65
CA PRO A 52 1.35 -4.82 -2.98
C PRO A 52 -0.02 -4.14 -2.95
N VAL A 53 -0.09 -2.89 -3.42
CA VAL A 53 -1.32 -2.09 -3.42
C VAL A 53 -1.52 -1.34 -4.72
N LYS A 54 -2.77 -1.07 -5.08
CA LYS A 54 -3.12 -0.05 -6.07
C LYS A 54 -3.18 1.31 -5.39
N ILE A 55 -2.46 2.28 -5.95
CA ILE A 55 -2.47 3.65 -5.43
C ILE A 55 -3.49 4.48 -6.22
N PRO A 56 -4.57 4.97 -5.60
CA PRO A 56 -5.65 5.67 -6.31
C PRO A 56 -5.18 6.96 -7.00
N TRP A 57 -4.30 7.75 -6.38
CA TRP A 57 -3.79 9.00 -6.96
C TRP A 57 -2.70 8.84 -8.03
N LYS A 58 -2.26 7.61 -8.32
CA LYS A 58 -1.28 7.31 -9.38
C LYS A 58 -1.94 6.69 -10.63
N GLY A 59 -3.23 6.97 -10.85
CA GLY A 59 -3.98 6.39 -11.97
C GLY A 59 -4.11 4.87 -11.87
N GLY A 60 -4.22 4.34 -10.64
CA GLY A 60 -4.36 2.90 -10.39
C GLY A 60 -3.07 2.08 -10.56
N ARG A 61 -1.89 2.72 -10.68
CA ARG A 61 -0.62 1.98 -10.70
C ARG A 61 -0.43 1.17 -9.42
N SER A 62 0.03 -0.06 -9.60
CA SER A 62 0.49 -0.90 -8.50
C SER A 62 1.82 -0.39 -7.96
N ASP A 63 1.92 -0.31 -6.65
CA ASP A 63 3.15 -0.01 -5.92
C ASP A 63 3.22 -0.93 -4.70
N ASN A 64 4.25 -0.75 -3.87
CA ASN A 64 4.39 -1.54 -2.65
C ASN A 64 4.64 -0.68 -1.44
N VAL A 65 3.97 -1.02 -0.34
CA VAL A 65 4.21 -0.44 0.98
C VAL A 65 5.04 -1.42 1.79
N LYS A 66 6.18 -0.94 2.32
CA LYS A 66 6.97 -1.69 3.31
C LYS A 66 6.31 -1.55 4.68
N VAL A 67 5.94 -2.66 5.30
CA VAL A 67 5.25 -2.71 6.59
C VAL A 67 6.12 -3.46 7.60
N SER A 68 6.51 -2.80 8.67
CA SER A 68 7.20 -3.43 9.80
C SER A 68 6.17 -4.07 10.72
N SER A 69 6.07 -5.40 10.76
CA SER A 69 5.05 -6.11 11.55
C SER A 69 5.59 -7.43 12.09
N ALA A 70 5.25 -7.78 13.33
CA ALA A 70 5.67 -9.04 13.96
C ALA A 70 5.14 -10.27 13.22
N THR A 71 3.95 -10.17 12.64
CA THR A 71 3.29 -11.23 11.87
C THR A 71 3.04 -10.79 10.44
N GLU A 72 2.84 -11.76 9.56
CA GLU A 72 2.36 -11.51 8.19
C GLU A 72 1.02 -10.76 8.23
N PRO A 73 0.86 -9.63 7.52
CA PRO A 73 -0.46 -9.02 7.37
C PRO A 73 -1.41 -9.97 6.64
N VAL A 74 -2.61 -10.16 7.16
CA VAL A 74 -3.63 -11.04 6.54
C VAL A 74 -4.47 -10.19 5.59
N LEU A 75 -4.14 -10.22 4.29
CA LEU A 75 -4.76 -9.39 3.25
C LEU A 75 -4.95 -10.21 1.96
N ASP A 76 -6.13 -10.15 1.37
CA ASP A 76 -6.42 -10.69 0.04
C ASP A 76 -6.45 -9.60 -1.03
N ALA A 77 -6.26 -9.99 -2.29
CA ALA A 77 -6.44 -9.08 -3.41
C ALA A 77 -7.88 -8.53 -3.45
N GLY A 78 -8.02 -7.21 -3.63
CA GLY A 78 -9.29 -6.50 -3.59
C GLY A 78 -9.74 -6.02 -2.20
N ASP A 79 -9.03 -6.39 -1.14
CA ASP A 79 -9.29 -5.84 0.20
C ASP A 79 -8.94 -4.35 0.24
N VAL A 80 -9.75 -3.59 0.99
CA VAL A 80 -9.44 -2.20 1.33
C VAL A 80 -8.49 -2.21 2.52
N VAL A 81 -7.32 -1.61 2.33
CA VAL A 81 -6.23 -1.57 3.29
C VAL A 81 -6.06 -0.15 3.82
N VAL A 82 -5.99 -0.03 5.14
CA VAL A 82 -5.54 1.17 5.83
C VAL A 82 -4.16 0.89 6.43
N PHE A 83 -3.23 1.83 6.26
CA PHE A 83 -1.88 1.75 6.80
C PHE A 83 -1.73 2.65 8.02
N ASP A 84 -1.12 2.11 9.07
CA ASP A 84 -0.81 2.86 10.28
C ASP A 84 0.50 3.63 10.08
N GLN A 85 0.45 4.95 10.29
CA GLN A 85 1.59 5.86 10.14
C GLN A 85 2.30 5.72 8.77
N LEU A 86 1.52 5.84 7.69
CA LEU A 86 2.06 5.78 6.34
C LEU A 86 2.92 7.02 6.03
N ILE A 87 4.18 6.77 5.69
CA ILE A 87 5.19 7.79 5.42
C ILE A 87 5.80 7.54 4.03
N ALA A 88 5.96 8.60 3.25
CA ALA A 88 6.73 8.59 2.01
C ALA A 88 8.19 8.99 2.29
N ARG A 89 9.15 8.09 2.05
CA ARG A 89 10.58 8.37 2.18
C ARG A 89 11.23 8.56 0.81
N PRO A 90 11.98 9.65 0.58
CA PRO A 90 12.72 9.81 -0.65
C PRO A 90 13.82 8.75 -0.75
N TRP A 91 14.14 8.32 -1.96
CA TRP A 91 15.30 7.48 -2.26
C TRP A 91 15.95 7.92 -3.57
N SER A 92 17.25 7.63 -3.69
CA SER A 92 18.03 7.84 -4.91
C SER A 92 19.02 6.71 -5.08
N MET A 93 19.15 6.19 -6.30
CA MET A 93 20.14 5.18 -6.67
C MET A 93 20.63 5.46 -8.09
N GLY A 94 21.90 5.87 -8.20
CA GLY A 94 22.46 6.34 -9.47
C GLY A 94 21.67 7.54 -10.00
N GLU A 95 21.20 7.45 -11.24
CA GLU A 95 20.38 8.47 -11.91
C GLU A 95 18.89 8.38 -11.55
N ASN A 96 18.47 7.33 -10.83
CA ASN A 96 17.08 7.14 -10.46
C ASN A 96 16.79 7.75 -9.10
N SER A 97 15.63 8.39 -8.97
CA SER A 97 15.12 8.87 -7.67
C SER A 97 13.61 8.71 -7.60
N GLY A 98 13.07 8.71 -6.39
CA GLY A 98 11.64 8.60 -6.17
C GLY A 98 11.27 8.60 -4.70
N PHE A 99 10.05 8.13 -4.42
CA PHE A 99 9.55 7.94 -3.07
C PHE A 99 9.19 6.47 -2.86
N GLY A 100 9.61 5.94 -1.73
CA GLY A 100 9.19 4.64 -1.21
C GLY A 100 8.17 4.84 -0.09
N LEU A 101 7.22 3.92 0.02
CA LEU A 101 6.18 3.97 1.05
C LEU A 101 6.52 3.04 2.21
N ARG A 102 6.35 3.52 3.44
CA ARG A 102 6.59 2.76 4.66
C ARG A 102 5.46 2.97 5.67
N ALA A 103 5.06 1.92 6.37
CA ALA A 103 4.07 1.97 7.44
C ALA A 103 4.48 1.07 8.61
N LEU A 104 3.88 1.30 9.79
CA LEU A 104 4.06 0.48 10.99
C LEU A 104 3.00 -0.63 11.12
N GLY A 105 1.97 -0.59 10.30
CA GLY A 105 0.90 -1.56 10.32
C GLY A 105 0.07 -1.50 9.04
N ALA A 106 -0.64 -2.58 8.76
CA ALA A 106 -1.61 -2.68 7.69
C ALA A 106 -2.82 -3.48 8.16
N ARG A 107 -4.02 -2.96 7.91
CA ARG A 107 -5.27 -3.54 8.39
C ARG A 107 -6.29 -3.56 7.26
N ASN A 108 -6.95 -4.70 7.08
CA ASN A 108 -8.15 -4.82 6.26
C ASN A 108 -9.31 -4.07 6.94
N VAL A 109 -10.02 -3.24 6.19
CA VAL A 109 -11.21 -2.51 6.67
C VAL A 109 -12.48 -2.82 5.85
N GLY A 110 -12.42 -3.83 4.99
CA GLY A 110 -13.52 -4.31 4.16
C GLY A 110 -13.05 -4.71 2.77
N ARG A 111 -14.01 -5.02 1.89
CA ARG A 111 -13.79 -5.18 0.45
C ARG A 111 -14.56 -4.12 -0.31
N VAL A 112 -13.99 -3.60 -1.39
CA VAL A 112 -14.77 -2.80 -2.34
C VAL A 112 -15.74 -3.76 -3.03
N ARG A 113 -17.02 -3.70 -2.65
CA ARG A 113 -18.08 -4.26 -3.49
C ARG A 113 -18.44 -3.20 -4.52
N THR A 114 -18.02 -3.41 -5.76
CA THR A 114 -18.65 -2.72 -6.88
C THR A 114 -20.02 -3.35 -7.06
N GLU A 115 -21.04 -2.81 -6.41
CA GLU A 115 -22.41 -3.10 -6.80
C GLU A 115 -22.63 -2.38 -8.14
N VAL A 116 -22.69 -3.16 -9.22
CA VAL A 116 -23.20 -2.65 -10.49
C VAL A 116 -24.70 -2.47 -10.26
N LEU A 117 -25.12 -1.23 -10.00
CA LEU A 117 -26.52 -0.84 -10.19
C LEU A 117 -26.77 -0.94 -11.69
N LEU A 118 -27.27 -2.08 -12.14
CA LEU A 118 -27.97 -2.14 -13.41
C LEU A 118 -29.24 -1.34 -13.19
N ASP A 119 -29.31 -0.15 -13.76
CA ASP A 119 -30.58 0.55 -13.94
C ASP A 119 -31.43 -0.37 -14.80
N ASP A 120 -32.33 -1.09 -14.14
CA ASP A 120 -33.39 -1.88 -14.74
C ASP A 120 -34.44 -0.90 -15.26
N GLU A 121 -34.06 -0.08 -16.25
CA GLU A 121 -34.99 0.72 -17.04
C GLU A 121 -35.68 -0.25 -18.00
N SER A 122 -36.66 -0.94 -17.42
CA SER A 122 -37.91 -1.42 -18.02
C SER A 122 -37.91 -1.66 -19.53
N ASP A 123 -38.04 -2.93 -19.89
CA ASP A 123 -38.78 -3.38 -21.06
C ASP A 123 -40.17 -2.71 -21.06
N ALA A 124 -40.29 -1.56 -21.70
CA ALA A 124 -41.57 -1.01 -22.10
C ALA A 124 -41.92 -1.62 -23.46
N GLU A 125 -42.81 -2.60 -23.40
CA GLU A 125 -43.55 -3.16 -24.53
C GLU A 125 -43.98 -2.05 -25.50
N LEU A 126 -43.43 -2.06 -26.71
CA LEU A 126 -44.03 -1.39 -27.86
C LEU A 126 -44.96 -2.40 -28.54
N GLU A 127 -46.13 -2.60 -27.95
CA GLU A 127 -47.30 -3.11 -28.67
C GLU A 127 -48.36 -2.00 -28.82
N LEU A 128 -48.88 -1.92 -30.06
CA LEU A 128 -50.17 -1.37 -30.50
C LEU A 128 -50.25 0.13 -30.86
N ASN A 129 -49.94 0.46 -32.11
CA ASN A 129 -50.92 0.55 -33.22
C ASN A 129 -50.28 0.88 -34.57
#